data_AF-A0A833RE69-F1
#
_entry.id   AF-A0A833RE69-F1
#
_cell.length_a   1.000
_cell.length_b   1.000
_cell.length_c   1.000
_cell.angle_alpha   90.00
_cell.angle_beta   90.00
_cell.angle_gamma   90.00
#
_symmetry.space_group_name_H-M   'P 1'
#
loop_
_entity.id
_entity.type
_entity.pdbx_description
1 polymer ?
#
loop_
_entity_poly.entity_id
_entity_poly.type
_entity_poly.pdbx_seq_one_letter_code
_entity_poly.pdbx_strand_id
1 'polypeptide(L)'
;HTTILYSHKLVLKLKESNVEQSLFIQILIFVTAIVGALAAPQANPNEITIIKQEEQDNIGVGGYHFSYEQSDGQKREETAELKNEGTDDEFLDVTGSFSFTAPDGHTYR
;
A
#
# COMPACT_ATOMS: atom_id res chain seq x y z
N HIS A 1 -46.50 -49.73 16.85
CA HIS A 1 -45.89 -48.77 17.80
C HIS A 1 -44.40 -48.56 17.51
N THR A 2 -43.59 -49.62 17.42
CA THR A 2 -42.13 -49.54 17.26
C THR A 2 -41.64 -48.78 16.01
N THR A 3 -42.26 -48.96 14.84
CA THR A 3 -41.90 -48.27 13.59
C THR A 3 -42.04 -46.75 13.68
N ILE A 4 -43.07 -46.25 14.36
CA ILE A 4 -43.34 -44.81 14.52
C ILE A 4 -42.27 -44.16 15.41
N LEU A 5 -41.83 -44.85 16.47
CA LEU A 5 -40.74 -44.37 17.32
C LEU A 5 -39.40 -44.30 16.58
N TYR A 6 -39.11 -45.26 15.69
CA TYR A 6 -37.89 -45.23 14.87
C TYR A 6 -37.89 -44.07 13.89
N SER A 7 -39.00 -43.84 13.17
CA SER A 7 -39.13 -42.70 12.25
C SER A 7 -39.00 -41.37 12.99
N HIS A 8 -39.58 -41.25 14.19
CA HIS A 8 -39.47 -40.05 15.00
C HIS A 8 -38.03 -39.78 15.47
N LYS A 9 -37.31 -40.80 15.96
CA LYS A 9 -35.90 -40.67 16.36
C LYS A 9 -34.98 -40.30 15.19
N LEU A 10 -35.24 -40.82 14.00
CA LEU A 10 -34.46 -40.49 12.80
C LEU A 10 -34.63 -39.02 12.40
N VAL A 11 -35.85 -38.50 12.44
CA VAL A 11 -36.15 -37.08 12.14
C VAL A 11 -35.45 -36.14 13.12
N LEU A 12 -35.45 -36.48 14.42
CA LEU A 12 -34.74 -35.68 15.42
C LEU A 12 -33.23 -35.66 15.17
N LYS A 13 -32.62 -36.82 14.90
CA LYS A 13 -31.18 -36.93 14.60
C LYS A 13 -30.78 -36.14 13.35
N LEU A 14 -31.63 -36.14 12.32
CA LEU A 14 -31.43 -35.33 11.11
C LEU A 14 -31.54 -33.83 11.40
N LYS A 15 -32.49 -33.43 12.25
CA LYS A 15 -32.65 -32.03 12.65
C LYS A 15 -31.45 -31.54 13.47
N GLU A 16 -30.98 -32.34 14.43
CA GLU A 16 -29.77 -32.05 15.20
C GLU A 16 -28.55 -31.93 14.29
N SER A 17 -28.34 -32.89 13.37
CA SER A 17 -27.25 -32.82 12.39
C SER A 17 -27.31 -31.55 11.52
N ASN A 18 -28.50 -31.13 11.07
CA ASN A 18 -28.64 -29.92 10.26
C ASN A 18 -28.40 -28.64 11.07
N VAL A 19 -28.77 -28.64 12.35
CA VAL A 19 -28.50 -27.52 13.28
C VAL A 19 -27.00 -27.40 13.54
N GLU A 20 -26.30 -28.50 13.81
CA GLU A 20 -24.86 -28.52 13.98
C GLU A 20 -24.14 -28.00 12.73
N GLN A 21 -24.53 -28.49 11.54
CA GLN A 21 -23.97 -28.01 10.27
C GLN A 21 -24.22 -26.51 10.04
N SER A 22 -25.42 -26.01 10.36
CA SER A 22 -25.73 -24.58 10.30
C SER A 22 -24.86 -23.76 11.28
N LEU A 23 -24.62 -24.26 12.48
CA LEU A 23 -23.80 -23.60 13.49
C LEU A 23 -22.33 -23.54 13.06
N PHE A 24 -21.78 -24.63 12.49
CA PHE A 24 -20.42 -24.63 11.94
C PHE A 24 -20.25 -23.63 10.79
N ILE A 25 -21.22 -23.54 9.88
CA ILE A 25 -21.19 -22.56 8.78
C ILE A 25 -21.22 -21.13 9.32
N GLN A 26 -22.06 -20.85 10.31
CA GLN A 26 -22.13 -19.52 10.95
C GLN A 26 -20.80 -19.16 11.63
N ILE A 27 -20.22 -20.08 12.39
CA ILE A 27 -18.91 -19.87 13.03
C ILE A 27 -17.84 -19.60 11.97
N LEU A 28 -17.82 -20.37 10.88
CA LEU A 28 -16.86 -20.16 9.80
C LEU A 28 -17.01 -18.77 9.18
N ILE A 29 -18.23 -18.31 8.93
CA ILE A 29 -18.51 -16.96 8.40
C ILE A 29 -18.03 -15.88 9.37
N PHE A 30 -18.28 -16.04 10.68
CA PHE A 30 -17.80 -15.08 11.69
C PHE A 30 -16.27 -15.04 11.75
N VAL A 31 -15.62 -16.21 11.74
CA VAL A 31 -14.16 -16.30 11.77
C VAL A 31 -13.54 -15.68 10.51
N THR A 32 -14.08 -15.96 9.33
CA THR A 32 -13.55 -15.39 8.08
C THR A 32 -13.77 -13.88 8.01
N ALA A 33 -14.89 -13.37 8.51
CA ALA A 33 -15.12 -11.93 8.60
C ALA A 33 -14.13 -11.22 9.55
N ILE A 34 -13.82 -11.82 10.71
CA ILE A 34 -12.86 -11.27 11.68
C ILE A 34 -11.44 -11.29 11.11
N VAL A 35 -11.01 -12.41 10.51
CA VAL A 35 -9.68 -12.51 9.89
C VAL A 35 -9.51 -11.51 8.75
N GLY A 36 -10.54 -11.34 7.91
CA GLY A 36 -10.53 -10.35 6.84
C GLY A 36 -10.38 -8.91 7.34
N ALA A 37 -10.98 -8.58 8.49
CA ALA A 37 -10.86 -7.24 9.09
C ALA A 37 -9.45 -6.97 9.68
N LEU A 38 -8.80 -7.98 10.25
CA LEU A 38 -7.46 -7.85 10.84
C LEU A 38 -6.32 -7.91 9.81
N ALA A 39 -6.58 -8.44 8.62
CA ALA A 39 -5.62 -8.52 7.52
C ALA A 39 -5.51 -7.21 6.71
N ALA A 40 -6.30 -6.18 7.04
CA ALA A 40 -6.18 -4.88 6.39
C ALA A 40 -4.78 -4.26 6.68
N PRO A 41 -4.11 -3.67 5.67
CA PRO A 41 -2.89 -2.92 5.90
C PRO A 41 -3.13 -1.86 6.99
N GLN A 42 -2.43 -1.98 8.12
CA GLN A 42 -2.47 -0.96 9.16
C GLN A 42 -1.68 0.23 8.65
N ALA A 43 -2.35 1.38 8.44
CA ALA A 43 -1.67 2.62 8.08
C ALA A 43 -0.62 2.93 9.15
N ASN A 44 0.65 2.93 8.76
CA ASN A 44 1.72 3.25 9.69
C ASN A 44 1.68 4.77 9.91
N PRO A 45 1.44 5.26 11.14
CA PRO A 45 1.36 6.70 11.40
C PRO A 45 2.69 7.42 11.16
N ASN A 46 3.80 6.68 11.02
CA ASN A 46 5.12 7.20 10.68
C ASN A 46 5.48 6.97 9.20
N GLU A 47 4.51 6.62 8.36
CA GLU A 47 4.74 6.45 6.93
C GLU A 47 4.99 7.80 6.27
N ILE A 48 6.21 7.97 5.75
CA ILE A 48 6.58 9.14 4.96
C ILE A 48 6.15 8.87 3.52
N THR A 49 5.29 9.73 2.99
CA THR A 49 4.75 9.60 1.64
C THR A 49 5.23 10.74 0.76
N ILE A 50 5.27 10.51 -0.56
CA ILE A 50 5.54 11.59 -1.51
C ILE A 50 4.25 12.38 -1.69
N ILE A 51 4.29 13.68 -1.38
CA ILE A 51 3.15 14.58 -1.49
C ILE A 51 3.18 15.42 -2.77
N LYS A 52 4.36 15.61 -3.35
CA LYS A 52 4.54 16.19 -4.68
C LYS A 52 5.71 15.52 -5.38
N GLN A 53 5.56 15.33 -6.68
CA GLN A 53 6.61 14.84 -7.56
C GLN A 53 6.44 15.53 -8.90
N GLU A 54 7.55 16.01 -9.44
CA GLU A 54 7.63 16.55 -10.78
C GLU A 54 8.75 15.80 -11.50
N GLU A 55 8.42 15.21 -12.64
CA GLU A 55 9.40 14.63 -13.54
C GLU A 55 9.08 15.22 -14.90
N GLN A 56 10.08 15.85 -15.52
CA GLN A 56 9.92 16.27 -16.89
C GLN A 56 10.07 15.01 -17.77
N ASP A 57 9.03 14.71 -18.54
CA ASP A 57 8.96 13.54 -19.44
C ASP A 57 10.03 13.67 -20.54
N ASN A 58 11.26 13.28 -20.19
CA ASN A 58 12.38 13.26 -21.11
C ASN A 58 12.31 11.94 -21.90
N ILE A 59 12.16 12.05 -23.21
CA ILE A 59 12.15 10.94 -24.17
C ILE A 59 13.51 10.21 -24.32
N GLY A 60 14.44 10.40 -23.37
CA GLY A 60 15.78 9.81 -23.33
C GLY A 60 16.86 10.57 -24.09
N VAL A 61 16.62 11.84 -24.47
CA VAL A 61 17.57 12.69 -25.20
C VAL A 61 17.71 14.06 -24.50
N GLY A 62 18.94 14.51 -24.28
CA GLY A 62 19.23 15.80 -23.64
C GLY A 62 19.31 15.75 -22.10
N GLY A 63 18.95 16.87 -21.47
CA GLY A 63 18.98 17.05 -20.02
C GLY A 63 17.68 16.64 -19.31
N TYR A 64 17.72 16.36 -18.01
CA TYR A 64 16.54 15.94 -17.24
C TYR A 64 16.20 16.93 -16.11
N HIS A 65 14.98 16.87 -15.61
CA HIS A 65 14.58 17.55 -14.38
C HIS A 65 13.69 16.63 -13.56
N PHE A 66 13.99 16.53 -12.27
CA PHE A 66 13.09 15.91 -11.31
C PHE A 66 13.07 16.65 -9.98
N SER A 67 11.93 16.62 -9.31
CA SER A 67 11.78 17.08 -7.95
C SER A 67 10.77 16.24 -7.18
N TYR A 68 10.96 16.14 -5.87
CA TYR A 68 9.97 15.52 -4.97
C TYR A 68 9.91 16.23 -3.62
N GLU A 69 8.73 16.17 -3.00
CA GLU A 69 8.44 16.64 -1.66
C GLU A 69 7.78 15.49 -0.87
N GLN A 70 8.31 15.21 0.32
CA GLN A 70 7.81 14.18 1.22
C GLN A 70 6.94 14.78 2.32
N SER A 71 6.07 13.96 2.93
CA SER A 71 5.12 14.38 3.98
C SER A 71 5.79 14.88 5.27
N ASP A 72 7.06 14.56 5.47
CA ASP A 72 7.90 15.06 6.57
C ASP A 72 8.60 16.40 6.27
N GLY A 73 8.33 16.98 5.09
CA GLY A 73 8.88 18.26 4.65
C GLY A 73 10.24 18.16 3.98
N GLN A 74 10.79 16.95 3.77
CA GLN A 74 11.99 16.78 2.96
C GLN A 74 11.70 17.10 1.49
N LYS A 75 12.62 17.80 0.84
CA LYS A 75 12.52 18.20 -0.58
C LYS A 75 13.82 17.94 -1.29
N ARG A 76 13.74 17.46 -2.52
CA ARG A 76 14.87 17.35 -3.42
C ARG A 76 14.47 17.86 -4.79
N GLU A 77 15.40 18.53 -5.44
CA GLU A 77 15.28 18.97 -6.82
C GLU A 77 16.62 18.79 -7.51
N GLU A 78 16.61 18.33 -8.74
CA GLU A 78 17.80 18.14 -9.56
C GLU A 78 17.47 18.38 -11.03
N THR A 79 18.34 19.12 -11.69
CA THR A 79 18.27 19.43 -13.11
C THR A 79 19.62 19.13 -13.74
N ALA A 80 19.60 18.42 -14.86
CA ALA A 80 20.73 18.26 -15.74
C ALA A 80 20.45 18.94 -17.08
N GLU A 81 21.45 19.61 -17.63
CA GLU A 81 21.41 20.20 -18.97
C GLU A 81 22.52 19.57 -19.83
N LEU A 82 22.18 19.10 -21.02
CA LEU A 82 23.18 18.64 -21.99
C LEU A 82 23.86 19.86 -22.63
N LYS A 83 25.18 19.93 -22.53
CA LYS A 83 26.02 21.00 -23.11
C LYS A 83 26.87 20.43 -24.24
N ASN A 84 27.09 21.26 -25.25
CA ASN A 84 27.89 20.94 -26.43
C ASN A 84 27.46 19.66 -27.18
N GLU A 85 26.15 19.41 -27.25
CA GLU A 85 25.58 18.25 -27.93
C GLU A 85 26.10 18.12 -29.37
N GLY A 86 26.54 16.93 -29.76
CA GLY A 86 27.05 16.63 -31.09
C GLY A 86 28.49 17.08 -31.34
N THR A 87 29.26 17.37 -30.28
CA THR A 87 30.70 17.70 -30.35
C THR A 87 31.53 16.75 -29.49
N ASP A 88 32.86 16.80 -29.62
CA ASP A 88 33.78 16.01 -28.79
C ASP A 88 33.77 16.41 -27.30
N ASP A 89 33.27 17.61 -26.98
CA ASP A 89 33.19 18.17 -25.62
C ASP A 89 31.76 18.09 -25.04
N GLU A 90 30.95 17.12 -25.47
CA GLU A 90 29.59 16.89 -24.96
C GLU A 90 29.61 16.44 -23.48
N PHE A 91 28.86 17.12 -22.62
CA PHE A 91 28.72 16.75 -21.20
C PHE A 91 27.37 17.15 -20.60
N LEU A 92 26.99 16.50 -19.50
CA LEU A 92 25.83 16.88 -18.69
C LEU A 92 26.27 17.80 -17.54
N ASP A 93 25.71 19.00 -17.50
CA ASP A 93 25.84 19.93 -16.38
C ASP A 93 24.70 19.67 -15.38
N VAL A 94 25.03 19.13 -14.20
CA VAL A 94 24.05 18.70 -13.20
C VAL A 94 24.10 19.61 -11.98
N THR A 95 22.96 20.20 -11.64
CA THR A 95 22.77 21.04 -10.46
C THR A 95 21.53 20.60 -9.69
N GLY A 96 21.58 20.65 -8.37
CA GLY A 96 20.43 20.28 -7.54
C GLY A 96 20.45 20.94 -6.17
N SER A 97 19.38 20.74 -5.43
CA SER A 97 19.29 21.11 -4.02
C SER A 97 18.50 20.08 -3.23
N PHE A 98 18.84 19.97 -1.94
CA PHE A 98 18.16 19.09 -1.01
C PHE A 98 17.86 19.88 0.25
N SER A 99 16.67 19.72 0.81
CA SER A 99 16.32 20.34 2.08
C SER A 99 15.60 19.36 3.00
N PHE A 100 15.88 19.46 4.29
CA PHE A 100 15.29 18.58 5.31
C PHE A 100 15.06 19.35 6.62
N THR A 101 14.08 18.90 7.40
CA THR A 101 13.83 19.40 8.75
C THR A 101 14.48 18.45 9.74
N ALA A 102 15.41 18.97 10.56
CA ALA A 102 16.06 18.19 11.60
C ALA A 102 15.16 18.08 12.86
N PRO A 103 15.48 17.18 13.80
CA PRO A 103 14.70 17.00 15.03
C PRO A 103 14.64 18.24 15.94
N ASP A 104 15.51 19.22 15.72
CA ASP A 104 15.52 20.52 16.41
C ASP A 104 14.48 21.51 15.85
N GLY A 105 13.77 21.15 14.77
CA GLY A 105 12.79 21.98 14.09
C GLY A 105 13.40 22.97 13.09
N HIS A 106 14.72 22.93 12.87
CA HIS A 106 15.39 23.76 11.87
C HIS A 106 15.42 23.07 10.51
N THR A 107 15.20 23.85 9.45
CA THR A 107 15.32 23.39 8.06
C THR A 107 16.69 23.74 7.50
N TYR A 108 17.33 22.76 6.87
CA TYR A 108 18.62 22.88 6.20
C TYR A 108 18.46 22.73 4.69
N ARG A 109 19.35 23.35 3.90
CA ARG A 109 19.38 23.28 2.44
C ARG A 109 20.82 23.26 1.92
#